data_AF-A0A2D7PG59-F1
#
_entry.id   AF-A0A2D7PG59-F1
#
_cell.length_a   1.000
_cell.length_b   1.000
_cell.length_c   1.000
_cell.angle_alpha   90.00
_cell.angle_beta   90.00
_cell.angle_gamma   90.00
#
_symmetry.space_group_name_H-M   'P 1'
#
loop_
_entity.id
_entity.type
_entity.pdbx_description
1 polymer ?
#
loop_
_entity_poly.entity_id
_entity_poly.type
_entity_poly.pdbx_seq_one_letter_code
_entity_poly.pdbx_strand_id
1 'polypeptide(L)'
;MADTVTGPTILQQNDKRVTIKIVNQSDGTGGTTVFADVSALAANAQGQSCTTVSLQRIWWSCSNGDGQDSFARLDYEDSDGDIPIVTLIDSGYWDFREFGGIPANTSSNSNQNDVNFVVPGAADDGNTYTVVAEFIKNY
;
A
#
# COMPACT_ATOMS: atom_id res chain seq x y z
N MET A 1 -3.88 -19.74 -9.55
CA MET A 1 -2.48 -20.04 -9.16
C MET A 1 -2.01 -18.77 -8.53
N ALA A 2 -1.74 -18.68 -7.23
CA ALA A 2 -1.58 -17.38 -6.56
C ALA A 2 -0.78 -16.33 -7.35
N ASP A 3 -1.18 -15.07 -7.21
CA ASP A 3 -0.55 -13.89 -7.82
C ASP A 3 0.98 -13.96 -7.85
N THR A 4 1.57 -13.50 -8.96
CA THR A 4 3.03 -13.31 -9.04
C THR A 4 3.38 -11.93 -8.48
N VAL A 5 3.85 -11.92 -7.23
CA VAL A 5 4.20 -10.68 -6.52
C VAL A 5 5.71 -10.46 -6.49
N THR A 6 6.15 -9.26 -6.87
CA THR A 6 7.52 -8.77 -6.70
C THR A 6 7.55 -7.59 -5.73
N GLY A 7 8.25 -7.76 -4.62
CA GLY A 7 8.24 -6.82 -3.50
C GLY A 7 7.25 -7.25 -2.42
N PRO A 8 6.89 -6.36 -1.48
CA PRO A 8 7.28 -4.95 -1.44
C PRO A 8 8.80 -4.76 -1.29
N THR A 9 9.33 -3.70 -1.88
CA THR A 9 10.75 -3.34 -1.82
C THR A 9 10.89 -1.91 -1.34
N ILE A 10 11.63 -1.71 -0.25
CA ILE A 10 12.01 -0.37 0.22
C ILE A 10 13.01 0.21 -0.78
N LEU A 11 12.61 1.25 -1.50
CA LEU A 11 13.45 1.99 -2.44
C LEU A 11 14.32 3.03 -1.73
N GLN A 12 13.77 3.65 -0.68
CA GLN A 12 14.44 4.63 0.15
C GLN A 12 13.84 4.62 1.55
N GLN A 13 14.69 4.78 2.56
CA GLN A 13 14.24 4.96 3.94
C GLN A 13 15.15 5.93 4.68
N ASN A 14 14.55 6.76 5.53
CA ASN A 14 15.24 7.56 6.54
C ASN A 14 14.37 7.64 7.82
N ASP A 15 14.81 8.44 8.78
CA ASP A 15 14.13 8.63 10.06
C ASP A 15 12.70 9.16 9.94
N LYS A 16 12.31 9.81 8.84
CA LYS A 16 10.97 10.41 8.73
C LYS A 16 10.13 9.81 7.61
N ARG A 17 10.75 9.24 6.58
CA ARG A 17 10.08 8.82 5.34
C ARG A 17 10.56 7.45 4.89
N VAL A 18 9.63 6.71 4.29
CA VAL A 18 9.92 5.46 3.59
C VAL A 18 9.21 5.49 2.23
N THR A 19 9.88 5.02 1.18
CA THR A 19 9.30 4.83 -0.14
C THR A 19 9.39 3.37 -0.51
N ILE A 20 8.25 2.76 -0.83
CA ILE A 20 8.11 1.32 -1.05
C ILE A 20 7.50 1.11 -2.44
N LYS A 21 7.98 0.07 -3.15
CA LYS A 21 7.44 -0.37 -4.44
C LYS A 21 6.91 -1.79 -4.35
N ILE A 22 5.79 -2.06 -5.00
CA ILE A 22 5.27 -3.42 -5.25
C ILE A 22 4.88 -3.55 -6.72
N VAL A 23 5.07 -4.75 -7.27
CA VAL A 23 4.49 -5.18 -8.54
C VAL A 23 3.71 -6.46 -8.29
N ASN A 24 2.47 -6.53 -8.75
CA ASN A 24 1.64 -7.73 -8.68
C ASN A 24 1.11 -8.04 -10.09
N GLN A 25 1.23 -9.29 -10.52
CA GLN A 25 0.46 -9.84 -11.62
C GLN A 25 -0.61 -10.80 -11.07
N SER A 26 -1.88 -10.44 -11.28
CA SER A 26 -3.07 -11.16 -10.82
C SER A 26 -3.17 -12.54 -11.46
N ASP A 27 -3.69 -13.50 -10.71
CA ASP A 27 -4.10 -14.82 -11.20
C ASP A 27 -5.59 -14.94 -11.54
N GLY A 28 -6.33 -13.83 -11.44
CA GLY A 28 -7.76 -13.77 -11.70
C GLY A 28 -8.67 -14.04 -10.51
N THR A 29 -8.12 -14.25 -9.30
CA THR A 29 -8.92 -14.58 -8.10
C THR A 29 -8.87 -13.52 -7.00
N GLY A 30 -8.09 -12.46 -7.22
CA GLY A 30 -7.85 -11.39 -6.26
C GLY A 30 -6.84 -11.78 -5.19
N GLY A 31 -6.32 -10.78 -4.50
CA GLY A 31 -5.23 -11.00 -3.55
C GLY A 31 -4.96 -9.80 -2.66
N THR A 32 -4.49 -10.07 -1.46
CA THR A 32 -4.01 -9.06 -0.50
C THR A 32 -2.54 -9.34 -0.19
N THR A 33 -1.72 -8.30 -0.24
CA THR A 33 -0.29 -8.36 0.14
C THR A 33 0.01 -7.24 1.13
N VAL A 34 0.67 -7.56 2.24
CA VAL A 34 1.19 -6.54 3.15
C VAL A 34 2.20 -5.68 2.40
N PHE A 35 1.89 -4.41 2.18
CA PHE A 35 2.66 -3.47 1.35
C PHE A 35 3.62 -2.61 2.16
N ALA A 36 3.16 -2.07 3.30
CA ALA A 36 4.01 -1.40 4.27
C ALA A 36 3.88 -2.11 5.62
N ASP A 37 4.80 -3.03 5.90
CA ASP A 37 4.96 -3.68 7.21
C ASP A 37 5.64 -2.69 8.17
N VAL A 38 4.85 -2.08 9.05
CA VAL A 38 5.29 -1.06 10.02
C VAL A 38 6.28 -1.65 11.00
N SER A 39 6.06 -2.89 11.43
CA SER A 39 6.90 -3.58 12.41
C SER A 39 8.30 -3.91 11.85
N ALA A 40 8.43 -4.05 10.53
CA ALA A 40 9.69 -4.29 9.84
C ALA A 40 10.46 -3.02 9.47
N LEU A 41 9.88 -1.82 9.66
CA LEU A 41 10.58 -0.57 9.37
C LEU A 41 11.68 -0.28 10.40
N ALA A 42 12.86 0.13 9.92
CA ALA A 42 13.97 0.55 10.78
C ALA A 42 13.56 1.58 11.85
N ALA A 43 14.13 1.51 13.05
CA ALA A 43 13.92 2.54 14.08
C ALA A 43 14.52 3.91 13.66
N ASN A 44 14.10 4.99 14.31
CA ASN A 44 14.75 6.30 14.13
C ASN A 44 16.11 6.37 14.88
N ALA A 45 16.84 7.49 14.71
CA ALA A 45 18.12 7.70 15.40
C ALA A 45 18.00 7.71 16.95
N GLN A 46 16.81 7.92 17.51
CA GLN A 46 16.52 7.83 18.95
C GLN A 46 16.19 6.40 19.41
N GLY A 47 16.18 5.42 18.50
CA GLY A 47 15.87 4.03 18.80
C GLY A 47 14.37 3.73 18.94
N GLN A 48 13.49 4.64 18.52
CA GLN A 48 12.04 4.42 18.54
C GLN A 48 11.61 3.64 17.30
N SER A 49 10.83 2.58 17.52
CA SER A 49 10.19 1.82 16.45
C SER A 49 9.05 2.61 15.81
N CYS A 50 8.81 2.38 14.51
CA CYS A 50 7.67 2.97 13.81
C CYS A 50 6.37 2.45 14.42
N THR A 51 5.41 3.34 14.67
CA THR A 51 4.11 2.98 15.25
C THR A 51 3.01 2.93 14.19
N THR A 52 3.02 3.88 13.25
CA THR A 52 2.10 3.92 12.11
C THR A 52 2.77 4.60 10.91
N VAL A 53 2.15 4.49 9.75
CA VAL A 53 2.56 5.20 8.53
C VAL A 53 1.42 6.05 7.96
N SER A 54 1.75 7.27 7.52
CA SER A 54 0.80 8.19 6.88
C SER A 54 1.18 8.40 5.41
N LEU A 55 0.26 8.13 4.49
CA LEU A 55 0.51 8.24 3.04
C LEU A 55 0.74 9.69 2.61
N GLN A 56 1.81 9.96 1.88
CA GLN A 56 2.17 11.30 1.41
C GLN A 56 2.03 11.44 -0.09
N ARG A 57 2.58 10.47 -0.83
CA ARG A 57 2.60 10.47 -2.29
C ARG A 57 2.42 9.06 -2.79
N ILE A 58 1.80 8.91 -3.95
CA ILE A 58 1.61 7.61 -4.58
C ILE A 58 1.71 7.74 -6.08
N TRP A 59 2.39 6.79 -6.70
CA TRP A 59 2.47 6.58 -8.14
C TRP A 59 1.95 5.18 -8.43
N TRP A 60 1.14 5.04 -9.47
CA TRP A 60 0.62 3.73 -9.83
C TRP A 60 0.44 3.56 -11.32
N SER A 61 0.39 2.30 -11.73
CA SER A 61 -0.09 1.85 -13.02
C SER A 61 -0.79 0.51 -12.78
N CYS A 62 -2.07 0.46 -13.14
CA CYS A 62 -2.97 -0.67 -13.00
C CYS A 62 -3.48 -1.02 -14.39
N SER A 63 -3.46 -2.30 -14.74
CA SER A 63 -4.18 -2.78 -15.92
C SER A 63 -5.66 -2.44 -15.79
N ASN A 64 -6.28 -1.99 -16.88
CA ASN A 64 -7.69 -1.58 -16.84
C ASN A 64 -8.65 -2.78 -16.97
N GLY A 65 -8.14 -3.99 -17.25
CA GLY A 65 -8.95 -5.19 -17.44
C GLY A 65 -9.91 -5.08 -18.64
N ASP A 66 -10.69 -6.13 -18.88
CA ASP A 66 -11.72 -6.15 -19.92
C ASP A 66 -13.02 -5.49 -19.41
N GLY A 67 -12.95 -4.20 -19.07
CA GLY A 67 -14.15 -3.46 -18.63
C GLY A 67 -13.95 -2.33 -17.62
N GLN A 68 -12.71 -1.98 -17.27
CA GLN A 68 -12.40 -1.08 -16.13
C GLN A 68 -12.76 -1.69 -14.77
N ASP A 69 -12.88 -3.00 -14.71
CA ASP A 69 -13.13 -3.80 -13.49
C ASP A 69 -11.86 -4.13 -12.71
N SER A 70 -10.70 -3.96 -13.35
CA SER A 70 -9.39 -4.13 -12.73
C SER A 70 -8.88 -2.79 -12.16
N PHE A 71 -9.15 -2.58 -10.86
CA PHE A 71 -8.52 -1.53 -10.05
C PHE A 71 -7.64 -2.17 -8.97
N ALA A 72 -6.81 -1.38 -8.30
CA ALA A 72 -6.17 -1.82 -7.06
C ALA A 72 -6.54 -0.88 -5.90
N ARG A 73 -6.26 -1.30 -4.67
CA ARG A 73 -6.55 -0.51 -3.47
C ARG A 73 -5.36 -0.55 -2.50
N LEU A 74 -5.17 0.53 -1.74
CA LEU A 74 -4.41 0.47 -0.50
C LEU A 74 -5.36 0.53 0.69
N ASP A 75 -5.12 -0.32 1.68
CA ASP A 75 -5.90 -0.40 2.91
C ASP A 75 -5.02 -0.33 4.14
N TYR A 76 -5.56 0.22 5.22
CA TYR A 76 -5.00 -0.08 6.54
C TYR A 76 -5.45 -1.49 6.93
N GLU A 77 -4.47 -2.31 7.33
CA GLU A 77 -4.72 -3.64 7.87
C GLU A 77 -5.56 -3.50 9.14
N ASP A 78 -6.69 -4.22 9.18
CA ASP A 78 -7.55 -4.29 10.36
C ASP A 78 -8.10 -5.70 10.57
N SER A 79 -7.98 -6.15 11.81
CA SER A 79 -8.54 -7.39 12.32
C SER A 79 -10.05 -7.54 12.14
N ASP A 80 -10.82 -6.44 12.13
CA ASP A 80 -12.27 -6.46 11.95
C ASP A 80 -12.75 -6.06 10.54
N GLY A 81 -11.79 -5.89 9.62
CA GLY A 81 -12.02 -5.63 8.20
C GLY A 81 -11.19 -4.45 7.72
N ASP A 82 -10.28 -4.74 6.78
CA ASP A 82 -9.39 -3.76 6.16
C ASP A 82 -10.10 -2.46 5.75
N ILE A 83 -9.46 -1.32 6.05
CA ILE A 83 -10.06 0.01 5.88
C ILE A 83 -9.48 0.69 4.63
N PRO A 84 -10.31 0.97 3.60
CA PRO A 84 -9.87 1.64 2.38
C PRO A 84 -9.18 2.99 2.61
N ILE A 85 -7.95 3.13 2.12
CA ILE A 85 -7.23 4.41 2.04
C ILE A 85 -7.53 5.07 0.70
N VAL A 86 -7.28 4.33 -0.38
CA VAL A 86 -7.32 4.88 -1.74
C VAL A 86 -7.53 3.79 -2.79
N THR A 87 -8.34 4.10 -3.80
CA THR A 87 -8.52 3.27 -5.00
C THR A 87 -7.64 3.79 -6.13
N LEU A 88 -6.97 2.87 -6.83
CA LEU A 88 -6.01 3.12 -7.89
C LEU A 88 -6.57 2.60 -9.20
N ILE A 89 -6.77 3.48 -10.17
CA ILE A 89 -7.35 3.16 -11.48
C ILE A 89 -6.41 3.70 -12.55
N ASP A 90 -6.24 2.95 -13.63
CA ASP A 90 -5.38 3.31 -14.77
C ASP A 90 -3.96 3.63 -14.29
N SER A 91 -3.43 4.82 -14.58
CA SER A 91 -2.11 5.25 -14.11
C SER A 91 -2.15 6.66 -13.58
N GLY A 92 -1.27 6.98 -12.65
CA GLY A 92 -1.27 8.31 -12.09
C GLY A 92 -0.23 8.58 -11.02
N TYR A 93 -0.31 9.81 -10.54
CA TYR A 93 0.46 10.33 -9.43
C TYR A 93 -0.41 11.25 -8.61
N TRP A 94 -0.45 11.03 -7.30
CA TRP A 94 -1.09 11.93 -6.34
C TRP A 94 -0.10 12.38 -5.27
N ASP A 95 -0.21 13.67 -4.93
CA ASP A 95 0.59 14.33 -3.91
C ASP A 95 -0.33 14.95 -2.86
N PHE A 96 -0.36 14.35 -1.68
CA PHE A 96 -1.27 14.75 -0.61
C PHE A 96 -0.60 15.73 0.37
N ARG A 97 0.66 16.11 0.12
CA ARG A 97 1.45 16.92 1.06
C ARG A 97 0.89 18.32 1.27
N GLU A 98 0.09 18.83 0.34
CA GLU A 98 -0.54 20.15 0.45
C GLU A 98 -1.47 20.28 1.67
N PHE A 99 -2.05 19.16 2.12
CA PHE A 99 -2.91 19.11 3.32
C PHE A 99 -2.32 18.20 4.43
N GLY A 100 -1.03 17.85 4.35
CA GLY A 100 -0.32 17.06 5.36
C GLY A 100 -0.30 15.55 5.12
N GLY A 101 -0.90 15.07 4.03
CA GLY A 101 -1.02 13.65 3.71
C GLY A 101 -2.30 13.01 4.24
N ILE A 102 -2.47 11.72 3.94
CA ILE A 102 -3.56 10.91 4.48
C ILE A 102 -3.04 10.29 5.80
N PRO A 103 -3.62 10.65 6.95
CA PRO A 103 -3.18 10.15 8.24
C PRO A 103 -3.46 8.64 8.38
N ALA A 104 -2.63 7.97 9.18
CA ALA A 104 -2.89 6.60 9.62
C ALA A 104 -4.26 6.51 10.32
N ASN A 105 -5.01 5.45 10.06
CA ASN A 105 -6.17 5.14 10.88
C ASN A 105 -5.72 4.48 12.20
N THR A 106 -6.36 4.85 13.31
CA THR A 106 -6.04 4.38 14.68
C THR A 106 -7.26 3.88 15.44
N SER A 107 -8.41 3.71 14.77
CA SER A 107 -9.61 3.10 15.37
C SER A 107 -9.33 1.64 15.77
N SER A 108 -9.84 1.22 16.95
CA SER A 108 -9.86 -0.17 17.46
C SER A 108 -8.63 -1.05 17.17
N ASN A 109 -7.46 -0.61 17.64
CA ASN A 109 -6.15 -1.27 17.52
C ASN A 109 -6.07 -2.72 18.09
N SER A 110 -6.51 -3.71 17.32
CA SER A 110 -5.96 -5.08 17.35
C SER A 110 -5.06 -5.38 16.14
N ASN A 111 -4.72 -4.35 15.38
CA ASN A 111 -4.15 -4.39 14.05
C ASN A 111 -2.65 -4.12 14.10
N GLN A 112 -1.93 -4.58 13.08
CA GLN A 112 -0.48 -4.44 12.99
C GLN A 112 -0.06 -3.02 12.55
N ASN A 113 -1.04 -2.17 12.20
CA ASN A 113 -0.89 -0.81 11.66
C ASN A 113 -0.27 -0.78 10.26
N ASP A 114 -0.26 -1.93 9.59
CA ASP A 114 0.30 -2.11 8.27
C ASP A 114 -0.59 -1.51 7.18
N VAL A 115 -0.01 -1.33 6.00
CA VAL A 115 -0.78 -1.00 4.79
C VAL A 115 -0.77 -2.20 3.87
N ASN A 116 -1.96 -2.65 3.47
CA ASN A 116 -2.16 -3.71 2.49
C ASN A 116 -2.32 -3.14 1.08
N PHE A 117 -1.78 -3.85 0.10
CA PHE A 117 -2.10 -3.70 -1.32
C PHE A 117 -3.10 -4.79 -1.71
N VAL A 118 -4.22 -4.39 -2.31
CA VAL A 118 -5.33 -5.28 -2.63
C VAL A 118 -5.64 -5.23 -4.12
N VAL A 119 -5.72 -6.42 -4.71
CA VAL A 119 -6.26 -6.68 -6.05
C VAL A 119 -7.64 -7.33 -5.87
N PRO A 120 -8.73 -6.78 -6.44
CA PRO A 120 -10.06 -7.35 -6.32
C PRO A 120 -10.17 -8.65 -7.13
N GLY A 121 -11.03 -9.57 -6.69
CA GLY A 121 -11.31 -10.82 -7.41
C GLY A 121 -12.05 -10.66 -8.76
N ALA A 122 -12.32 -9.42 -9.19
CA ALA A 122 -12.81 -9.11 -10.51
C ALA A 122 -11.68 -8.84 -11.53
N ALA A 123 -10.42 -8.77 -11.08
CA ALA A 123 -9.27 -8.69 -11.97
C ALA A 123 -9.13 -9.96 -12.81
N ASP A 124 -8.61 -9.84 -14.04
CA ASP A 124 -8.33 -10.99 -14.89
C ASP A 124 -6.91 -11.54 -14.66
N ASP A 125 -6.70 -12.81 -15.03
CA ASP A 125 -5.37 -13.42 -15.06
C ASP A 125 -4.44 -12.64 -16.00
N GLY A 126 -3.25 -12.32 -15.51
CA GLY A 126 -2.26 -11.53 -16.23
C GLY A 126 -2.44 -10.02 -16.14
N ASN A 127 -3.48 -9.50 -15.48
CA ASN A 127 -3.55 -8.07 -15.14
C ASN A 127 -2.39 -7.70 -14.21
N THR A 128 -1.73 -6.59 -14.52
CA THR A 128 -0.52 -6.15 -13.80
C THR A 128 -0.75 -4.83 -13.08
N TYR A 129 -0.16 -4.72 -11.90
CA TYR A 129 -0.24 -3.54 -11.05
C TYR A 129 1.16 -3.19 -10.57
N THR A 130 1.54 -1.93 -10.69
CA THR A 130 2.75 -1.37 -10.09
C THR A 130 2.34 -0.21 -9.23
N VAL A 131 2.76 -0.23 -7.96
CA VAL A 131 2.53 0.87 -7.02
C VAL A 131 3.84 1.26 -6.38
N VAL A 132 4.10 2.56 -6.30
CA VAL A 132 5.14 3.17 -5.48
C VAL A 132 4.45 4.13 -4.54
N ALA A 133 4.68 4.02 -3.23
CA ALA A 133 4.12 4.93 -2.25
C ALA A 133 5.21 5.47 -1.32
N GLU A 134 5.13 6.76 -1.02
CA GLU A 134 5.91 7.41 0.03
C GLU A 134 5.02 7.62 1.26
N PHE A 135 5.51 7.17 2.40
CA PHE A 135 4.89 7.37 3.69
C PHE A 135 5.77 8.22 4.61
N ILE A 136 5.13 8.94 5.54
CA ILE A 136 5.78 9.42 6.76
C ILE A 136 5.71 8.32 7.81
N LYS A 137 6.82 8.12 8.52
CA LYS A 137 6.93 7.25 9.69
C LYS A 137 6.57 8.03 10.95
N ASN A 138 5.65 7.50 11.72
CA ASN A 138 5.26 8.04 13.02
C ASN A 138 5.90 7.19 14.14
N TYR A 139 6.23 7.81 15.27
CA TYR A 139 6.94 7.19 16.41
C TYR A 139 6.27 7.57 17.72
#